data_AF-A0A1I2Y900-F1
#
_entry.id   AF-A0A1I2Y900-F1
#
_cell.length_a   1.000
_cell.length_b   1.000
_cell.length_c   1.000
_cell.angle_alpha   90.00
_cell.angle_beta   90.00
_cell.angle_gamma   90.00
#
_symmetry.space_group_name_H-M   'P 1'
#
loop_
_entity.id
_entity.type
_entity.pdbx_description
1 polymer ?
#
loop_
_entity_poly.entity_id
_entity_poly.type
_entity_poly.pdbx_seq_one_letter_code
_entity_poly.pdbx_strand_id
1 'polypeptide(L)' 'MAGSPQEVIDKILTEHELFGLDRFLGQVDFGGMPTSMVHESIELLATEVAPAIRKELGLPTV' A
#
# COMPACT_ATOMS: atom_id res chain seq x y z
N MET A 1 7.22 4.15 2.09
CA MET A 1 6.07 5.09 2.06
C MET A 1 5.54 5.25 3.47
N ALA A 2 5.09 6.45 3.83
CA ALA A 2 4.45 6.72 5.12
C ALA A 2 3.43 7.85 4.92
N GLY A 3 2.31 7.78 5.63
CA GLY A 3 1.19 8.72 5.51
C GLY A 3 -0.15 8.02 5.65
N SER A 4 -1.22 8.75 5.34
CA SER A 4 -2.58 8.24 5.23
C SER A 4 -2.73 7.22 4.08
N PRO A 5 -3.77 6.37 4.07
CA PRO A 5 -4.02 5.45 2.97
C PRO A 5 -4.06 6.13 1.59
N GLN A 6 -4.71 7.30 1.49
CA GLN A 6 -4.78 8.05 0.22
C GLN A 6 -3.40 8.49 -0.29
N GLU A 7 -2.55 9.02 0.60
CA GLU A 7 -1.19 9.43 0.21
C GLU A 7 -0.32 8.24 -0.23
N VAL A 8 -0.55 7.06 0.34
CA VAL A 8 0.14 5.83 -0.08
C VAL A 8 -0.37 5.36 -1.45
N ILE A 9 -1.69 5.40 -1.68
CA ILE A 9 -2.30 5.07 -2.98
C ILE A 9 -1.75 5.97 -4.08
N ASP A 10 -1.79 7.29 -3.86
CA ASP A 10 -1.34 8.29 -4.84
C ASP A 10 0.14 8.08 -5.21
N LYS A 11 0.98 7.76 -4.22
CA LYS A 11 2.41 7.47 -4.46
C LYS A 11 2.61 6.20 -5.27
N ILE A 12 1.92 5.10 -4.94
CA ILE A 12 2.07 3.84 -5.69
C ILE A 12 1.61 4.01 -7.14
N LEU A 13 0.49 4.69 -7.36
CA LEU A 13 -0.01 4.95 -8.72
C LEU A 13 0.93 5.86 -9.51
N THR A 14 1.49 6.89 -8.86
CA THR A 14 2.51 7.76 -9.48
C THR A 14 3.76 6.97 -9.86
N GLU A 15 4.26 6.10 -8.96
CA GLU A 15 5.43 5.27 -9.24
C GLU A 15 5.16 4.23 -10.35
N HIS A 16 3.94 3.68 -10.40
CA HIS A 16 3.49 2.82 -11.50
C HIS A 16 3.49 3.57 -12.84
N GLU A 17 2.94 4.78 -12.89
CA GLU A 17 2.89 5.60 -14.10
C GLU A 17 4.31 6.00 -14.58
N LEU A 18 5.16 6.44 -13.65
CA LEU A 18 6.49 6.94 -13.98
C LEU A 18 7.48 5.83 -14.37
N PHE A 19 7.39 4.66 -13.75
CA PHE A 19 8.42 3.62 -13.86
C PHE A 19 7.89 2.27 -14.35
N GLY A 20 6.57 2.11 -14.52
CA GLY A 20 5.96 0.85 -14.94
C GLY A 20 6.02 -0.26 -13.89
N LEU A 21 6.08 0.08 -12.59
CA LEU A 21 6.19 -0.91 -11.52
C LEU A 21 4.92 -1.78 -11.43
N ASP A 22 5.04 -3.07 -11.65
CA ASP A 22 3.94 -4.04 -11.53
C ASP A 22 3.81 -4.65 -10.11
N ARG A 23 4.78 -4.37 -9.24
CA ARG A 23 4.85 -4.94 -7.88
C ARG A 23 5.27 -3.91 -6.85
N PHE A 24 4.50 -3.86 -5.76
CA PHE A 24 4.83 -3.10 -4.56
C PHE A 24 5.19 -4.05 -3.40
N LEU A 25 6.26 -3.72 -2.67
CA LEU A 25 6.66 -4.38 -1.43
C LEU A 25 6.82 -3.33 -0.33
N GLY A 26 6.02 -3.43 0.73
CA GLY A 26 6.06 -2.51 1.87
C GLY A 26 6.75 -3.13 3.08
N GLN A 27 7.76 -2.45 3.62
CA GLN A 27 8.30 -2.76 4.95
C GLN A 27 7.51 -1.96 5.99
N VAL A 28 6.80 -2.67 6.88
CA VAL A 28 5.92 -2.10 7.90
C VAL A 28 6.45 -2.19 9.33
N ASP A 29 7.52 -2.97 9.54
CA ASP A 29 8.22 -3.08 10.82
C ASP A 29 9.72 -2.84 10.61
N PHE A 30 10.31 -2.02 11.47
CA PHE A 30 11.74 -1.71 11.51
C PHE A 30 12.47 -2.42 12.65
N GLY A 31 11.78 -3.29 13.38
CA GLY A 31 12.28 -3.98 14.57
C GLY A 31 12.02 -3.14 15.81
N GLY A 32 11.09 -3.61 16.65
CA GLY A 32 10.75 -2.97 17.93
C GLY A 32 9.54 -2.03 17.89
N MET A 33 8.80 -2.00 16.79
CA MET A 33 7.51 -1.30 16.74
C MET A 33 6.46 -2.01 17.60
N PRO A 34 5.49 -1.28 18.20
CA PRO A 34 4.35 -1.91 18.85
C PRO A 34 3.58 -2.79 17.87
N THR A 35 3.32 -4.04 18.24
CA THR A 35 2.63 -5.02 17.38
C THR A 35 1.28 -4.51 16.87
N SER A 36 0.55 -3.73 17.67
CA SER A 36 -0.72 -3.13 17.28
C SER A 36 -0.61 -2.20 16.07
N MET A 37 0.46 -1.39 16.00
CA MET A 37 0.67 -0.47 14.87
C MET A 37 1.07 -1.21 13.60
N VAL A 38 1.85 -2.29 13.74
CA VAL A 38 2.20 -3.16 12.62
C VAL A 38 0.94 -3.82 12.06
N HIS A 39 0.08 -4.36 12.93
CA HIS A 39 -1.18 -4.97 12.53
C HIS A 39 -2.12 -3.95 11.87
N GLU A 40 -2.24 -2.74 12.43
CA GLU A 40 -3.04 -1.66 11.83
C GLU A 40 -2.54 -1.28 10.43
N SER A 41 -1.22 -1.20 10.24
CA SER A 41 -0.63 -0.92 8.93
C SER A 41 -0.93 -2.01 7.91
N ILE A 42 -0.87 -3.28 8.32
CA ILE A 42 -1.21 -4.43 7.49
C ILE A 42 -2.71 -4.40 7.11
N GLU A 43 -3.58 -4.12 8.09
CA GLU A 43 -5.03 -4.05 7.88
C GLU A 43 -5.40 -2.96 6.89
N LEU A 44 -4.86 -1.75 7.05
CA LEU A 44 -5.07 -0.63 6.12
C LEU A 44 -4.54 -0.95 4.72
N LEU A 45 -3.37 -1.61 4.63
CA LEU A 45 -2.83 -2.03 3.33
C LEU A 45 -3.77 -3.02 2.63
N ALA A 46 -4.33 -3.97 3.37
CA ALA A 46 -5.18 -5.03 2.84
C ALA A 46 -6.61 -4.54 2.49
N THR A 47 -7.17 -3.65 3.30
CA THR A 47 -8.61 -3.28 3.22
C THR A 47 -8.86 -1.97 2.47
N GLU A 48 -7.91 -1.04 2.48
CA GLU A 48 -8.08 0.29 1.88
C GLU A 48 -7.18 0.46 0.64
N VAL A 49 -5.86 0.27 0.82
CA VAL A 49 -4.86 0.63 -0.19
C VAL A 49 -4.84 -0.34 -1.38
N ALA A 50 -4.67 -1.64 -1.11
CA ALA A 50 -4.56 -2.63 -2.18
C ALA A 50 -5.83 -2.73 -3.06
N PRO A 51 -7.06 -2.72 -2.51
CA PRO A 51 -8.27 -2.70 -3.32
C PRO A 51 -8.40 -1.45 -4.18
N ALA A 52 -8.08 -0.26 -3.65
CA ALA A 52 -8.14 1.00 -4.40
C ALA A 52 -7.19 0.98 -5.60
N ILE A 53 -5.93 0.57 -5.41
CA ILE A 53 -4.95 0.49 -6.49
C ILE A 53 -5.38 -0.53 -7.55
N ARG A 54 -5.86 -1.71 -7.14
CA ARG A 54 -6.34 -2.73 -8.08
C ARG A 54 -7.49 -2.22 -8.93
N LYS A 55 -8.43 -1.49 -8.30
CA LYS A 55 -9.55 -0.87 -9.01
C LYS A 55 -9.07 0.12 -10.07
N GLU A 56 -8.15 1.03 -9.72
CA GLU A 56 -7.67 2.04 -10.69
C GLU A 56 -6.85 1.44 -11.82
N LEU A 57 -6.13 0.34 -11.57
CA LEU A 57 -5.35 -0.36 -12.59
C LEU A 57 -6.16 -1.43 -13.35
N GLY A 58 -7.45 -1.61 -13.05
CA GLY A 58 -8.29 -2.64 -13.67
C GLY A 58 -7.84 -4.08 -13.38
N LEU A 59 -7.16 -4.29 -12.24
CA LEU A 59 -6.64 -5.59 -11.81
C LEU A 59 -7.70 -6.37 -11.01
N PRO A 60 -7.64 -7.71 -11.03
CA PRO A 60 -8.54 -8.53 -10.23
C PRO A 60 -8.28 -8.32 -8.72
N THR A 61 -9.38 -8.21 -7.96
CA THR A 61 -9.39 -8.36 -6.50
C THR A 61 -9.33 -9.85 -6.16
N VAL A 62 -8.46 -10.20 -5.20
CA VAL A 62 -8.24 -11.57 -4.71
C VAL A 62 -9.08 -11.80 -3.46
#